data_AF-A0A1N7EBL5-F1
#
_entry.id   AF-A0A1N7EBL5-F1
#
_cell.length_a   1.000
_cell.length_b   1.000
_cell.length_c   1.000
_cell.angle_alpha   90.00
_cell.angle_beta   90.00
_cell.angle_gamma   90.00
#
_symmetry.space_group_name_H-M   'P 1'
#
loop_
_entity.id
_entity.type
_entity.pdbx_description
1 polymer ?
#
loop_
_entity_poly.entity_id
_entity_poly.type
_entity_poly.pdbx_seq_one_letter_code
_entity_poly.pdbx_strand_id
1 'polypeptide(L)'
;MNNTTAHDLPAQRPVAITIKKAVLSCGLTVLLLGGCATTQGITPSSTPQTADAPIQFAITGKIGIITLTQDGRQSGSAFYAWSQQGERFAMDLTGALGIGATEIRYDGTTATLSSERTGTITADSPEALLYNATGWQAPISQLPYWIVGRISPSDSDSTQDATGRLVRAVNGAWVAEFSYNQTNLPTRLQITHADGHRVTLTIAHQ
;
A
#
# COMPACT_ATOMS: atom_id res chain seq x y z
N MET A 1 8.73 62.89 -3.24
CA MET A 1 9.19 63.96 -2.33
C MET A 1 7.95 64.65 -1.76
N ASN A 2 7.60 64.35 -0.49
CA ASN A 2 7.79 65.22 0.69
C ASN A 2 6.68 66.31 0.74
N ASN A 3 5.89 66.53 1.78
CA ASN A 3 6.10 66.32 3.21
C ASN A 3 4.77 66.32 3.99
N THR A 4 4.80 65.58 5.09
CA THR A 4 4.02 65.63 6.34
C THR A 4 3.57 67.03 6.79
N THR A 5 2.35 67.12 7.33
CA THR A 5 2.07 67.94 8.53
C THR A 5 0.88 67.37 9.30
N ALA A 6 1.15 67.01 10.55
CA ALA A 6 0.18 66.58 11.56
C ALA A 6 -0.39 67.79 12.30
N HIS A 7 -1.68 67.78 12.63
CA HIS A 7 -2.22 68.62 13.70
C HIS A 7 -3.39 67.91 14.41
N ASP A 8 -3.02 67.32 15.53
CA ASP A 8 -3.58 67.46 16.88
C ASP A 8 -5.09 67.63 17.11
N LEU A 9 -5.57 66.87 18.10
CA LEU A 9 -6.94 66.86 18.64
C LEU A 9 -7.30 68.18 19.34
N PRO A 10 -8.62 68.45 19.47
CA PRO A 10 -9.15 68.87 20.76
C PRO A 10 -10.14 67.86 21.31
N ALA A 11 -9.92 67.47 22.57
CA ALA A 11 -10.85 66.74 23.41
C ALA A 11 -12.02 67.65 23.81
N GLN A 12 -13.27 67.16 23.69
CA GLN A 12 -14.41 67.71 24.43
C GLN A 12 -15.35 66.62 24.96
N ARG A 13 -15.97 66.98 26.09
CA ARG A 13 -16.50 66.22 27.23
C ARG A 13 -17.92 65.64 27.00
N PRO A 14 -18.45 64.80 27.91
CA PRO A 14 -19.48 63.82 27.62
C PRO A 14 -20.89 64.43 27.69
N VAL A 15 -21.83 63.85 26.94
CA VAL A 15 -23.26 64.05 27.18
C VAL A 15 -23.86 62.69 27.51
N ALA A 16 -24.18 62.52 28.79
CA ALA A 16 -24.98 61.41 29.27
C ALA A 16 -26.43 61.59 28.80
N ILE A 17 -26.88 60.75 27.88
CA ILE A 17 -28.30 60.59 27.58
C ILE A 17 -28.71 59.23 28.13
N THR A 18 -29.23 59.25 29.36
CA THR A 18 -29.99 58.13 29.92
C THR A 18 -31.41 58.22 29.36
N ILE A 19 -31.78 57.32 28.45
CA ILE A 19 -33.18 57.05 28.14
C ILE A 19 -33.48 55.60 28.48
N LYS A 20 -34.52 55.48 29.30
CA LYS A 20 -34.95 54.30 30.04
C LYS A 20 -35.65 53.31 29.11
N LYS A 21 -35.37 52.03 29.34
CA LYS A 21 -36.25 50.86 29.27
C LYS A 21 -37.21 50.77 28.07
N ALA A 22 -37.01 49.77 27.21
CA ALA A 22 -38.08 48.83 26.87
C ALA A 22 -37.49 47.62 26.14
N VAL A 23 -37.56 46.44 26.77
CA VAL A 23 -38.26 45.25 26.27
C VAL A 23 -37.75 44.73 24.92
N LEU A 24 -37.02 43.63 24.94
CA LEU A 24 -37.48 42.38 24.33
C LEU A 24 -36.51 41.27 24.72
N SER A 25 -36.97 40.41 25.63
CA SER A 25 -36.40 39.07 25.80
C SER A 25 -36.60 38.33 24.49
N CYS A 26 -35.52 38.10 23.74
CA CYS A 26 -35.49 37.19 22.61
C CYS A 26 -34.36 36.19 22.88
N GLY A 27 -34.75 34.98 23.24
CA GLY A 27 -33.85 33.92 23.67
C GLY A 27 -32.84 33.56 22.59
N LEU A 28 -31.56 33.80 22.89
CA LEU A 28 -30.43 33.36 22.09
C LEU A 28 -30.20 31.87 22.34
N THR A 29 -30.90 31.03 21.59
CA THR A 29 -30.63 29.59 21.54
C THR A 29 -29.41 29.40 20.63
N VAL A 30 -28.23 29.27 21.24
CA VAL A 30 -26.99 28.93 20.54
C VAL A 30 -27.05 27.44 20.16
N LEU A 31 -27.41 27.15 18.90
CA LEU A 31 -27.20 25.83 18.31
C LEU A 31 -25.70 25.65 18.04
N LEU A 32 -25.01 24.98 18.96
CA LEU A 32 -23.67 24.43 18.71
C LEU A 32 -23.82 23.17 17.86
N LEU A 33 -23.75 23.30 16.53
CA LEU A 33 -23.44 22.17 15.66
C LEU A 33 -21.95 21.85 15.78
N GLY A 34 -21.62 21.04 16.78
CA GLY A 34 -20.34 20.33 16.84
C GLY A 34 -20.34 19.18 15.82
N GLY A 35 -20.03 19.49 14.56
CA GLY A 35 -19.71 18.48 13.56
C GLY A 35 -18.34 17.88 13.86
N CYS A 36 -18.31 16.78 14.61
CA CYS A 36 -17.12 15.92 14.63
C CYS A 36 -17.03 15.23 13.27
N ALA A 37 -16.23 15.80 12.38
CA ALA A 37 -15.69 15.06 11.25
C ALA A 37 -14.73 14.00 11.84
N THR A 38 -15.24 12.80 12.09
CA THR A 38 -14.42 11.63 12.36
C THR A 38 -13.67 11.30 11.07
N THR A 39 -12.48 11.85 10.93
CA THR A 39 -11.47 11.29 10.05
C THR A 39 -11.04 9.97 10.66
N GLN A 40 -11.42 8.85 10.03
CA GLN A 40 -10.89 7.54 10.37
C GLN A 40 -9.39 7.56 10.07
N GLY A 41 -8.59 7.81 11.11
CA GLY A 41 -7.16 7.55 11.07
C GLY A 41 -6.95 6.05 10.90
N ILE A 42 -6.50 5.65 9.71
CA ILE A 42 -6.03 4.29 9.44
C ILE A 42 -4.84 4.09 10.37
N THR A 43 -5.09 3.45 11.51
CA THR A 43 -4.03 3.14 12.47
C THR A 43 -3.35 1.87 11.95
N PRO A 44 -2.03 1.86 11.68
CA PRO A 44 -1.35 0.66 11.21
C PRO A 44 -1.40 -0.38 12.34
N SER A 45 -2.39 -1.25 12.25
CA SER A 45 -2.61 -2.30 13.23
C SER A 45 -1.60 -3.41 12.94
N SER A 46 -0.42 -3.31 13.57
CA SER A 46 0.58 -4.37 13.69
C SER A 46 0.10 -5.49 14.63
N THR A 47 -1.15 -5.93 14.43
CA THR A 47 -1.72 -7.07 15.16
C THR A 47 -1.23 -8.35 14.48
N PRO A 48 -0.78 -9.36 15.24
CA PRO A 48 -0.51 -10.69 14.70
C PRO A 48 -1.73 -11.18 13.91
N GLN A 49 -1.55 -11.24 12.61
CA GLN A 49 -2.58 -11.60 11.64
C GLN A 49 -2.92 -13.10 11.87
N THR A 50 -4.02 -13.40 12.58
CA THR A 50 -4.48 -14.78 12.89
C THR A 50 -4.68 -15.58 11.61
N ALA A 51 -4.35 -16.87 11.59
CA ALA A 51 -4.34 -17.70 10.37
C ALA A 51 -5.60 -17.56 9.48
N ASP A 52 -6.78 -17.43 10.09
CA ASP A 52 -8.07 -17.39 9.39
C ASP A 52 -8.56 -15.98 9.03
N ALA A 53 -7.89 -14.92 9.48
CA ALA A 53 -8.34 -13.55 9.18
C ALA A 53 -8.06 -13.21 7.71
N PRO A 54 -8.99 -12.54 7.00
CA PRO A 54 -8.78 -12.11 5.61
C PRO A 54 -7.48 -11.32 5.46
N ILE A 55 -6.69 -11.64 4.43
CA ILE A 55 -5.44 -10.91 4.15
C ILE A 55 -5.82 -9.60 3.46
N GLN A 56 -5.44 -8.49 4.09
CA GLN A 56 -5.64 -7.15 3.58
C GLN A 56 -4.45 -6.29 3.95
N PHE A 57 -3.88 -5.59 2.97
CA PHE A 57 -2.76 -4.68 3.18
C PHE A 57 -2.65 -3.66 2.06
N ALA A 58 -1.89 -2.60 2.32
CA ALA A 58 -1.31 -1.74 1.31
C ALA A 58 0.20 -1.66 1.57
N ILE A 59 1.00 -1.96 0.57
CA ILE A 59 2.47 -1.94 0.66
C ILE A 59 3.07 -1.24 -0.56
N THR A 60 4.28 -0.72 -0.39
CA THR A 60 5.10 -0.23 -1.49
C THR A 60 6.47 -0.86 -1.44
N GLY A 61 7.23 -0.76 -2.52
CA GLY A 61 8.61 -1.21 -2.50
C GLY A 61 9.25 -1.32 -3.86
N LYS A 62 10.26 -2.19 -3.94
CA LYS A 62 11.00 -2.49 -5.15
C LYS A 62 10.98 -3.98 -5.40
N ILE A 63 10.70 -4.37 -6.64
CA ILE A 63 10.82 -5.73 -7.14
C ILE A 63 12.03 -5.82 -8.06
N GLY A 64 12.84 -6.86 -7.88
CA GLY A 64 13.92 -7.26 -8.78
C GLY A 64 13.65 -8.67 -9.29
N ILE A 65 13.77 -8.87 -10.59
CA ILE A 65 13.50 -10.15 -11.24
C ILE A 65 14.75 -10.55 -12.02
N ILE A 66 15.14 -11.81 -11.91
CA ILE A 66 16.11 -12.48 -12.77
C ILE A 66 15.41 -13.69 -13.38
N THR A 67 15.46 -13.78 -14.69
CA THR A 67 14.95 -14.92 -15.46
C THR A 67 16.07 -15.52 -16.30
N LEU A 68 16.01 -16.84 -16.50
CA LEU A 68 16.85 -17.53 -17.48
C LEU A 68 15.96 -17.87 -18.68
N THR A 69 16.29 -17.31 -19.85
CA THR A 69 15.60 -17.55 -21.12
C THR A 69 16.57 -18.21 -22.10
N GLN A 70 16.10 -18.54 -23.30
CA GLN A 70 16.96 -19.06 -24.38
C GLN A 70 18.08 -18.08 -24.76
N ASP A 71 17.82 -16.78 -24.62
CA ASP A 71 18.79 -15.71 -24.89
C ASP A 71 19.75 -15.45 -23.71
N GLY A 72 19.67 -16.28 -22.65
CA GLY A 72 20.51 -16.22 -21.47
C GLY A 72 19.83 -15.55 -20.28
N ARG A 73 20.64 -14.94 -19.41
CA ARG A 73 20.18 -14.36 -18.15
C ARG A 73 19.66 -12.94 -18.38
N GLN A 74 18.38 -12.73 -18.10
CA GLN A 74 17.75 -11.40 -18.11
C GLN A 74 17.50 -10.92 -16.69
N SER A 75 17.55 -9.60 -16.48
CA SER A 75 17.24 -9.00 -15.19
C SER A 75 16.53 -7.66 -15.35
N GLY A 76 15.56 -7.40 -14.49
CA GLY A 76 14.83 -6.13 -14.46
C GLY A 76 14.48 -5.73 -13.03
N SER A 77 14.13 -4.46 -12.85
CA SER A 77 13.60 -3.99 -11.57
C SER A 77 12.57 -2.89 -11.76
N ALA A 78 11.58 -2.85 -10.87
CA ALA A 78 10.57 -1.82 -10.83
C ALA A 78 10.25 -1.45 -9.38
N PHE A 79 9.77 -0.24 -9.18
CA PHE A 79 9.02 0.10 -7.97
C PHE A 79 7.60 -0.43 -8.10
N TYR A 80 6.98 -0.74 -6.97
CA TYR A 80 5.60 -1.18 -6.94
C TYR A 80 4.80 -0.50 -5.84
N ALA A 81 3.50 -0.39 -6.07
CA ALA A 81 2.47 -0.16 -5.07
C ALA A 81 1.45 -1.30 -5.17
N TRP A 82 1.10 -1.93 -4.05
CA TRP A 82 0.19 -3.08 -4.03
C TRP A 82 -0.84 -2.93 -2.92
N SER A 83 -2.12 -2.98 -3.27
CA SER A 83 -3.24 -3.18 -2.36
C SER A 83 -3.87 -4.57 -2.52
N GLN A 84 -4.03 -5.28 -1.40
CA GLN A 84 -4.66 -6.60 -1.30
C GLN A 84 -5.98 -6.49 -0.52
N GLN A 85 -7.04 -7.14 -1.01
CA GLN A 85 -8.32 -7.29 -0.33
C GLN A 85 -8.89 -8.70 -0.50
N GLY A 86 -8.59 -9.60 0.44
CA GLY A 86 -8.97 -11.01 0.33
C GLY A 86 -8.20 -11.64 -0.83
N GLU A 87 -8.92 -12.17 -1.82
CA GLU A 87 -8.31 -12.72 -3.04
C GLU A 87 -8.01 -11.64 -4.08
N ARG A 88 -8.69 -10.49 -4.01
CA ARG A 88 -8.58 -9.41 -5.00
C ARG A 88 -7.34 -8.57 -4.75
N PHE A 89 -6.74 -8.07 -5.82
CA PHE A 89 -5.62 -7.15 -5.69
C PHE A 89 -5.47 -6.16 -6.82
N ALA A 90 -4.75 -5.09 -6.49
CA ALA A 90 -4.27 -4.10 -7.43
C ALA A 90 -2.78 -3.83 -7.18
N MET A 91 -1.95 -4.06 -8.19
CA MET A 91 -0.53 -3.75 -8.20
C MET A 91 -0.16 -2.83 -9.36
N ASP A 92 0.53 -1.73 -9.06
CA ASP A 92 1.11 -0.82 -10.05
C ASP A 92 2.62 -0.98 -10.04
N LEU A 93 3.21 -1.12 -11.22
CA LEU A 93 4.65 -1.25 -11.43
C LEU A 93 5.16 -0.05 -12.23
N THR A 94 6.23 0.57 -11.71
CA THR A 94 6.90 1.69 -12.36
C THR A 94 8.41 1.47 -12.31
N GLY A 95 9.07 1.31 -13.46
CA GLY A 95 10.49 0.95 -13.49
C GLY A 95 11.30 1.64 -14.57
N ALA A 96 12.59 1.85 -14.26
CA ALA A 96 13.61 2.10 -15.27
C ALA A 96 13.94 0.79 -16.00
N LEU A 97 14.31 0.87 -17.29
CA LEU A 97 14.65 -0.26 -18.17
C LEU A 97 13.45 -1.03 -18.74
N GLY A 98 12.49 -0.32 -19.33
CA GLY A 98 11.59 -0.94 -20.31
C GLY A 98 10.48 -1.81 -19.74
N ILE A 99 10.15 -1.73 -18.45
CA ILE A 99 8.91 -2.28 -17.87
C ILE A 99 7.77 -1.24 -17.99
N GLY A 100 8.09 0.06 -18.04
CA GLY A 100 7.11 1.14 -18.20
C GLY A 100 6.13 1.21 -17.03
N ALA A 101 5.07 2.00 -17.17
CA ALA A 101 3.90 1.90 -16.28
C ALA A 101 3.14 0.62 -16.65
N THR A 102 2.99 -0.28 -15.68
CA THR A 102 2.22 -1.52 -15.85
C THR A 102 1.26 -1.67 -14.68
N GLU A 103 -0.01 -1.90 -14.99
CA GLU A 103 -1.05 -2.18 -14.01
C GLU A 103 -1.38 -3.68 -14.04
N ILE A 104 -1.39 -4.31 -12.87
CA ILE A 104 -1.82 -5.70 -12.69
C ILE A 104 -2.98 -5.69 -11.71
N ARG A 105 -4.07 -6.35 -12.08
CA ARG A 105 -5.31 -6.44 -11.30
C ARG A 105 -5.79 -7.88 -11.26
N TYR A 106 -6.42 -8.28 -10.16
CA TYR A 106 -7.19 -9.51 -10.07
C TYR A 106 -8.46 -9.24 -9.27
N ASP A 107 -9.62 -9.58 -9.85
CA ASP A 107 -10.93 -9.33 -9.24
C ASP A 107 -11.50 -10.53 -8.47
N GLY A 108 -10.73 -11.63 -8.38
CA GLY A 108 -11.16 -12.91 -7.80
C GLY A 108 -11.59 -13.93 -8.87
N THR A 109 -11.62 -13.56 -10.14
CA THR A 109 -11.94 -14.45 -11.25
C THR A 109 -11.07 -14.19 -12.47
N THR A 110 -10.81 -12.92 -12.80
CA THR A 110 -10.03 -12.51 -13.96
C THR A 110 -8.82 -11.70 -13.52
N ALA A 111 -7.65 -12.13 -13.97
CA ALA A 111 -6.40 -11.41 -13.83
C ALA A 111 -6.14 -10.60 -15.10
N THR A 112 -5.75 -9.34 -14.95
CA THR A 112 -5.49 -8.41 -16.06
C THR A 112 -4.13 -7.75 -15.87
N LEU A 113 -3.35 -7.68 -16.96
CA LEU A 113 -2.14 -6.87 -17.07
C LEU A 113 -2.37 -5.83 -18.16
N SER A 114 -2.12 -4.56 -17.86
CA SER A 114 -2.19 -3.46 -18.82
C SER A 114 -0.89 -2.68 -18.86
N SER A 115 -0.28 -2.54 -20.04
CA SER A 115 0.87 -1.67 -20.26
C SER A 115 0.88 -1.10 -21.67
N GLU A 116 1.56 0.03 -21.88
CA GLU A 116 1.71 0.61 -23.23
C GLU A 116 2.40 -0.33 -24.23
N ARG A 117 3.24 -1.25 -23.74
CA ARG A 117 4.05 -2.16 -24.58
C ARG A 117 3.29 -3.41 -25.00
N THR A 118 2.57 -4.00 -24.06
CA THR A 118 1.89 -5.29 -24.25
C THR A 118 0.41 -5.12 -24.57
N GLY A 119 -0.13 -3.92 -24.43
CA GLY A 119 -1.57 -3.70 -24.35
C GLY A 119 -2.14 -4.40 -23.12
N THR A 120 -3.40 -4.82 -23.23
CA THR A 120 -4.12 -5.54 -22.18
C THR A 120 -4.06 -7.04 -22.43
N ILE A 121 -3.55 -7.79 -21.45
CA ILE A 121 -3.55 -9.25 -21.41
C ILE A 121 -4.47 -9.68 -20.26
N THR A 122 -5.24 -10.75 -20.47
CA THR A 122 -6.11 -11.33 -19.43
C THR A 122 -5.84 -12.82 -19.27
N ALA A 123 -6.18 -13.35 -18.09
CA ALA A 123 -6.16 -14.78 -17.80
C ALA A 123 -7.07 -15.09 -16.60
N ASP A 124 -7.40 -16.36 -16.38
CA ASP A 124 -8.28 -16.81 -15.30
C ASP A 124 -7.59 -16.86 -13.92
N SER A 125 -6.27 -16.66 -13.87
CA SER A 125 -5.50 -16.62 -12.62
C SER A 125 -4.26 -15.73 -12.74
N PRO A 126 -3.73 -15.22 -11.61
CA PRO A 126 -2.48 -14.46 -11.60
C PRO A 126 -1.29 -15.22 -12.17
N GLU A 127 -1.21 -16.54 -11.92
CA GLU A 127 -0.16 -17.42 -12.44
C GLU A 127 -0.28 -17.61 -13.96
N ALA A 128 -1.49 -17.82 -14.46
CA ALA A 128 -1.72 -17.91 -15.90
C ALA A 128 -1.41 -16.57 -16.59
N LEU A 129 -1.75 -15.44 -15.96
CA LEU A 129 -1.41 -14.12 -16.47
C LEU A 129 0.12 -13.92 -16.56
N LEU A 130 0.86 -14.29 -15.51
CA LEU A 130 2.32 -14.23 -15.51
C LEU A 130 2.90 -15.10 -16.62
N TYR A 131 2.41 -16.34 -16.76
CA TYR A 131 2.85 -17.25 -17.80
C TYR A 131 2.59 -16.68 -19.20
N ASN A 132 1.39 -16.15 -19.46
CA ASN A 132 1.05 -15.54 -20.74
C ASN A 132 1.93 -14.31 -21.05
N ALA A 133 2.29 -13.53 -20.04
CA ALA A 133 3.10 -12.32 -20.20
C ALA A 133 4.60 -12.59 -20.33
N THR A 134 5.11 -13.70 -19.76
CA THR A 134 6.57 -13.88 -19.57
C THR A 134 7.11 -15.28 -19.88
N GLY A 135 6.24 -16.28 -20.02
CA GLY A 135 6.60 -17.68 -20.32
C GLY A 135 7.06 -18.51 -19.13
N TRP A 136 7.09 -17.96 -17.91
CA TRP A 136 7.43 -18.69 -16.69
C TRP A 136 6.33 -18.55 -15.65
N GLN A 137 6.31 -19.45 -14.66
CA GLN A 137 5.32 -19.48 -13.59
C GLN A 137 5.97 -19.17 -12.24
N ALA A 138 5.26 -18.46 -11.37
CA ALA A 138 5.66 -18.18 -10.00
C ALA A 138 4.46 -18.39 -9.07
N PRO A 139 4.68 -18.63 -7.76
CA PRO A 139 3.61 -18.81 -6.78
C PRO A 139 3.02 -17.46 -6.37
N ILE A 140 2.29 -16.80 -7.29
CA ILE A 140 1.76 -15.44 -7.09
C ILE A 140 0.67 -15.44 -6.01
N SER A 141 -0.19 -16.45 -5.98
CA SER A 141 -1.28 -16.62 -5.02
C SER A 141 -0.78 -16.85 -3.58
N GLN A 142 0.49 -17.25 -3.41
CA GLN A 142 1.12 -17.45 -2.11
C GLN A 142 1.70 -16.14 -1.56
N LEU A 143 2.05 -15.17 -2.43
CA LEU A 143 2.66 -13.91 -2.03
C LEU A 143 1.88 -13.15 -0.95
N PRO A 144 0.53 -13.06 -0.98
CA PRO A 144 -0.21 -12.37 0.09
C PRO A 144 0.04 -12.97 1.47
N TYR A 145 0.08 -14.29 1.60
CA TYR A 145 0.38 -14.99 2.86
C TYR A 145 1.79 -14.66 3.32
N TRP A 146 2.75 -14.79 2.40
CA TRP A 146 4.16 -14.54 2.66
C TRP A 146 4.45 -13.09 3.04
N ILE A 147 3.76 -12.11 2.45
CA ILE A 147 3.92 -10.68 2.79
C ILE A 147 3.52 -10.38 4.23
N VAL A 148 2.48 -11.05 4.73
CA VAL A 148 2.04 -10.91 6.13
C VAL A 148 2.73 -11.89 7.08
N GLY A 149 3.75 -12.62 6.60
CA GLY A 149 4.54 -13.56 7.41
C GLY A 149 3.79 -14.85 7.78
N ARG A 150 2.73 -15.20 7.05
CA ARG A 150 1.96 -16.45 7.24
C ARG A 150 2.43 -17.54 6.28
N ILE A 151 2.33 -18.78 6.73
CA ILE A 151 2.47 -19.97 5.88
C ILE A 151 1.27 -20.03 4.94
N SER A 152 1.49 -20.25 3.65
CA SER A 152 0.40 -20.43 2.70
C SER A 152 -0.20 -21.84 2.82
N PRO A 153 -1.52 -22.03 2.64
CA PRO A 153 -2.17 -23.34 2.70
C PRO A 153 -1.58 -24.39 1.75
N SER A 154 -0.97 -23.96 0.64
CA SER A 154 -0.36 -24.83 -0.36
C SER A 154 1.14 -25.05 -0.17
N ASP A 155 1.76 -24.46 0.86
CA ASP A 155 3.19 -24.64 1.11
C ASP A 155 3.47 -26.09 1.51
N SER A 156 4.42 -26.72 0.81
CA SER A 156 4.80 -28.11 1.06
C SER A 156 5.75 -28.26 2.25
N ASP A 157 6.44 -27.19 2.62
CA ASP A 157 7.34 -27.13 3.76
C ASP A 157 7.50 -25.67 4.24
N SER A 158 7.76 -25.47 5.52
CA SER A 158 8.01 -24.15 6.10
C SER A 158 8.88 -24.22 7.35
N THR A 159 9.60 -23.16 7.63
CA THR A 159 10.45 -23.03 8.82
C THR A 159 10.17 -21.70 9.49
N GLN A 160 9.96 -21.74 10.80
CA GLN A 160 9.81 -20.56 11.65
C GLN A 160 11.02 -20.39 12.58
N ASP A 161 11.33 -19.15 12.96
CA ASP A 161 12.34 -18.87 13.98
C ASP A 161 11.82 -19.13 15.41
N ALA A 162 12.68 -18.96 16.41
CA ALA A 162 12.33 -19.14 17.83
C ALA A 162 11.20 -18.21 18.33
N THR A 163 10.89 -17.14 17.58
CA THR A 163 9.81 -16.19 17.87
C THR A 163 8.53 -16.50 17.09
N GLY A 164 8.50 -17.59 16.32
CA GLY A 164 7.36 -18.00 15.49
C GLY A 164 7.25 -17.27 14.16
N ARG A 165 8.24 -16.48 13.75
CA ARG A 165 8.20 -15.76 12.47
C ARG A 165 8.61 -16.69 11.33
N LEU A 166 7.89 -16.67 10.22
CA LEU A 166 8.20 -17.45 9.03
C LEU A 166 9.54 -17.00 8.42
N VAL A 167 10.56 -17.87 8.41
CA VAL A 167 11.89 -17.55 7.85
C VAL A 167 12.16 -18.25 6.53
N ARG A 168 11.43 -19.32 6.24
CA ARG A 168 11.49 -20.05 4.97
C ARG A 168 10.16 -20.72 4.65
N ALA A 169 9.77 -20.72 3.37
CA ALA A 169 8.63 -21.47 2.85
C ALA A 169 8.99 -22.13 1.53
N VAL A 170 8.40 -23.29 1.25
CA VAL A 170 8.59 -24.05 0.00
C VAL A 170 7.25 -24.28 -0.66
N ASN A 171 7.15 -23.97 -1.94
CA ASN A 171 5.97 -24.23 -2.76
C ASN A 171 6.39 -24.88 -4.07
N GLY A 172 6.28 -26.20 -4.16
CA GLY A 172 6.83 -26.96 -5.29
C GLY A 172 8.35 -26.74 -5.42
N ALA A 173 8.78 -26.24 -6.58
CA ALA A 173 10.19 -25.94 -6.85
C ALA A 173 10.62 -24.51 -6.45
N TRP A 174 9.72 -23.75 -5.82
CA TRP A 174 9.99 -22.41 -5.31
C TRP A 174 10.35 -22.43 -3.83
N VAL A 175 11.39 -21.69 -3.47
CA VAL A 175 11.79 -21.44 -2.08
C VAL A 175 11.73 -19.94 -1.81
N ALA A 176 10.95 -19.55 -0.80
CA ALA A 176 10.88 -18.19 -0.30
C ALA A 176 11.65 -18.08 1.01
N GLU A 177 12.54 -17.08 1.09
CA GLU A 177 13.31 -16.72 2.28
C GLU A 177 12.93 -15.31 2.73
N PHE A 178 12.80 -15.12 4.04
CA PHE A 178 12.20 -13.93 4.62
C PHE A 178 13.21 -13.20 5.49
N SER A 179 13.30 -11.88 5.32
CA SER A 179 14.09 -11.02 6.21
C SER A 179 13.20 -10.02 6.92
N TYR A 180 13.50 -9.84 8.20
CA TYR A 180 12.80 -8.94 9.11
C TYR A 180 13.75 -7.84 9.54
N ASN A 181 13.20 -6.66 9.82
CA ASN A 181 13.92 -5.59 10.52
C ASN A 181 13.37 -5.49 11.95
N GLN A 182 13.10 -4.28 12.44
CA GLN A 182 12.51 -4.03 13.76
C GLN A 182 11.00 -4.31 13.81
N THR A 183 10.42 -4.89 12.74
CA THR A 183 8.99 -5.18 12.63
C THR A 183 8.71 -6.69 12.72
N ASN A 184 7.46 -7.03 13.02
CA ASN A 184 6.98 -8.43 13.03
C ASN A 184 6.55 -8.93 11.65
N LEU A 185 6.58 -8.07 10.63
CA LEU A 185 6.24 -8.42 9.26
C LEU A 185 7.52 -8.50 8.41
N PRO A 186 7.55 -9.39 7.40
CA PRO A 186 8.66 -9.43 6.45
C PRO A 186 8.86 -8.08 5.77
N THR A 187 10.13 -7.67 5.65
CA THR A 187 10.52 -6.44 4.93
C THR A 187 11.30 -6.75 3.66
N ARG A 188 11.67 -8.02 3.46
CA ARG A 188 12.24 -8.53 2.23
C ARG A 188 11.87 -9.99 2.05
N LEU A 189 11.49 -10.32 0.82
CA LEU A 189 11.31 -11.69 0.34
C LEU A 189 12.32 -11.95 -0.76
N GLN A 190 13.04 -13.06 -0.68
CA GLN A 190 13.85 -13.60 -1.77
C GLN A 190 13.24 -14.94 -2.17
N ILE A 191 12.77 -15.04 -3.41
CA ILE A 191 12.05 -16.20 -3.91
C ILE A 191 12.85 -16.77 -5.08
N THR A 192 13.30 -18.01 -4.97
CA THR A 192 14.14 -18.68 -5.96
C THR A 192 13.48 -19.94 -6.48
N HIS A 193 13.61 -20.17 -7.78
CA HIS A 193 13.25 -21.42 -8.43
C HIS A 193 14.48 -22.31 -8.58
N ALA A 194 14.30 -23.62 -8.60
CA ALA A 194 15.36 -24.60 -8.88
C ALA A 194 16.09 -24.31 -10.21
N ASP A 195 15.37 -23.84 -11.23
CA ASP A 195 15.93 -23.53 -12.56
C ASP A 195 16.59 -22.14 -12.65
N GLY A 196 16.82 -21.46 -11.52
CA GLY A 196 17.61 -20.23 -11.47
C GLY A 196 16.84 -18.92 -11.65
N HIS A 197 15.51 -18.97 -11.84
CA HIS A 197 14.66 -17.78 -11.71
C HIS A 197 14.73 -17.24 -10.28
N ARG A 198 14.76 -15.92 -10.13
CA ARG A 198 14.77 -15.27 -8.82
C ARG A 198 13.94 -14.00 -8.83
N VAL A 199 13.09 -13.87 -7.83
CA VAL A 199 12.35 -12.65 -7.50
C VAL A 199 12.83 -12.14 -6.15
N THR A 200 13.01 -10.84 -6.03
CA THR A 200 13.34 -10.19 -4.75
C THR A 200 12.42 -9.00 -4.56
N LEU A 201 11.69 -8.98 -3.45
CA LEU A 201 10.84 -7.85 -3.05
C LEU A 201 11.46 -7.19 -1.82
N THR A 202 11.57 -5.87 -1.83
CA THR A 202 11.66 -5.07 -0.59
C THR A 202 10.28 -4.53 -0.28
N ILE A 203 9.88 -4.53 0.99
CA ILE A 203 8.51 -4.22 1.42
C ILE A 203 8.54 -3.10 2.45
N ALA A 204 7.80 -2.04 2.16
CA ALA A 204 7.44 -0.99 3.09
C ALA A 204 5.94 -1.10 3.40
N HIS A 205 5.63 -1.54 4.61
CA HIS A 205 4.27 -1.56 5.15
C HIS A 205 3.83 -0.13 5.47
N GLN A 206 2.57 0.19 5.15
CA GLN A 206 1.95 1.49 5.48
C GLN A 206 1.43 1.54 6.91
#